data_AF-A0A3Q9GAX5-F1
#
_entry.id   AF-A0A3Q9GAX5-F1
#
_cell.length_a   1.000
_cell.length_b   1.000
_cell.length_c   1.000
_cell.angle_alpha   90.00
_cell.angle_beta   90.00
_cell.angle_gamma   90.00
#
_symmetry.space_group_name_H-M   'P 1'
#
loop_
_entity.id
_entity.type
_entity.pdbx_description
1 polymer ?
#
loop_
_entity_poly.entity_id
_entity_poly.type
_entity_poly.pdbx_seq_one_letter_code
_entity_poly.pdbx_strand_id
1 'polypeptide(L)' 'MTTNQNKFRFILLRGALGWGIPTAIFFQLIMHLTGEKDFFEGIISSLIIFPITGIFFGYFLWNSKHKK' A
#
# COMPACT_ATOMS: atom_id res chain seq x y z
N MET A 1 15.22 15.36 13.96
CA MET A 1 14.09 15.12 13.05
C MET A 1 12.80 15.23 13.85
N THR A 2 11.81 15.99 13.38
CA THR A 2 10.55 16.22 14.10
C THR A 2 9.65 14.99 14.04
N THR A 3 8.82 14.75 15.06
CA THR A 3 7.92 13.59 15.18
C THR A 3 7.00 13.42 13.95
N ASN A 4 6.61 14.54 13.33
CA ASN A 4 5.78 14.56 12.12
C ASN A 4 6.51 14.01 10.89
N GLN A 5 7.80 14.30 10.72
CA GLN A 5 8.60 13.73 9.63
C GLN A 5 8.78 12.21 9.79
N ASN A 6 8.94 11.73 11.03
CA ASN A 6 8.99 10.30 11.32
C ASN A 6 7.66 9.60 11.03
N LYS A 7 6.54 10.22 11.38
CA LYS A 7 5.19 9.72 11.06
C LYS A 7 4.98 9.63 9.54
N PHE A 8 5.23 10.71 8.82
CA PHE A 8 5.04 10.74 7.36
C PHE A 8 5.91 9.70 6.66
N ARG A 9 7.20 9.63 7.02
CA ARG A 9 8.13 8.63 6.48
C ARG A 9 7.68 7.21 6.80
N PHE A 10 7.16 6.95 8.00
CA PHE A 10 6.61 5.65 8.35
C PHE A 10 5.42 5.29 7.48
N ILE A 11 4.45 6.20 7.32
CA ILE A 11 3.23 5.96 6.52
C ILE A 11 3.59 5.65 5.06
N LEU A 12 4.51 6.42 4.46
CA LEU A 12 4.98 6.18 3.10
C LEU A 12 5.72 4.85 2.96
N LEU A 13 6.74 4.62 3.80
CA LEU A 13 7.61 3.45 3.63
C LEU A 13 6.93 2.14 4.05
N ARG A 14 6.19 2.14 5.16
CA ARG A 14 5.55 0.92 5.71
C ARG A 14 4.14 0.71 5.17
N GLY A 15 3.43 1.78 4.86
CA GLY A 15 2.07 1.74 4.33
C GLY A 15 2.06 1.68 2.80
N ALA A 16 2.26 2.83 2.15
CA ALA A 16 2.12 2.92 0.68
C ALA A 16 3.09 2.00 -0.08
N LEU A 17 4.38 2.08 0.23
CA LEU A 17 5.42 1.29 -0.47
C LEU A 17 5.55 -0.12 0.08
N GLY A 18 5.57 -0.29 1.40
CA GLY A 18 5.79 -1.58 2.04
C GLY A 18 4.58 -2.52 2.03
N TRP A 19 3.37 -1.99 1.91
CA TRP A 19 2.14 -2.78 1.83
C TRP A 19 1.42 -2.58 0.50
N GLY A 20 1.16 -1.33 0.11
CA GLY A 20 0.37 -1.02 -1.10
C GLY A 20 0.97 -1.54 -2.41
N ILE A 21 2.28 -1.36 -2.65
CA ILE A 21 2.92 -1.83 -3.89
C ILE A 21 2.96 -3.37 -3.97
N PRO A 22 3.43 -4.12 -2.95
CA PRO A 22 3.33 -5.57 -2.95
C PRO A 22 1.90 -6.10 -3.13
N THR A 23 0.92 -5.49 -2.45
CA THR A 23 -0.49 -5.89 -2.58
C THR A 23 -1.03 -5.64 -3.99
N ALA A 24 -0.65 -4.54 -4.64
CA ALA A 24 -1.03 -4.29 -6.04
C ALA A 24 -0.51 -5.38 -6.98
N ILE A 25 0.76 -5.74 -6.85
CA ILE A 25 1.39 -6.78 -7.67
C ILE A 25 0.73 -8.14 -7.39
N PHE A 26 0.50 -8.47 -6.12
CA PHE A 26 -0.10 -9.73 -5.72
C PHE A 26 -1.56 -9.86 -6.18
N PHE A 27 -2.34 -8.79 -6.05
CA PHE A 27 -3.71 -8.73 -6.57
C PHE A 27 -3.75 -8.94 -8.08
N GLN A 28 -2.85 -8.28 -8.81
CA GLN A 28 -2.80 -8.40 -10.25
C GLN A 28 -2.34 -9.80 -10.70
N LEU A 29 -1.43 -10.41 -9.95
CA LEU A 29 -1.03 -11.80 -10.16
C LEU A 29 -2.23 -12.74 -9.98
N ILE A 30 -3.04 -12.56 -8.94
CA ILE A 30 -4.26 -13.36 -8.73
C ILE A 30 -5.22 -13.19 -9.90
N MET A 31 -5.53 -11.95 -10.29
CA MET A 31 -6.44 -11.65 -11.40
C MET A 31 -6.00 -12.28 -12.72
N HIS A 32 -4.69 -12.31 -12.96
CA HIS A 32 -4.12 -12.99 -14.12
C HIS A 32 -4.26 -14.51 -14.03
N LEU A 33 -4.01 -15.10 -12.86
CA LEU A 33 -4.12 -16.54 -12.65
C LEU A 33 -5.56 -17.06 -12.64
N THR A 34 -6.54 -16.23 -12.27
CA THR A 34 -7.97 -16.59 -12.30
C THR A 34 -8.60 -16.38 -13.68
N GLY A 35 -7.84 -15.86 -14.65
CA GLY A 35 -8.32 -15.63 -16.02
C GLY A 35 -9.28 -14.45 -16.15
N GLU A 36 -9.36 -13.57 -15.15
CA GLU A 36 -10.25 -12.41 -15.19
C GLU A 36 -9.71 -11.29 -16.09
N LYS A 37 -8.38 -11.08 -16.11
CA LYS A 37 -7.71 -10.00 -16.87
C LYS A 37 -6.27 -10.36 -17.23
N ASP A 38 -5.72 -9.72 -18.27
CA ASP A 38 -4.28 -9.78 -18.52
C ASP A 38 -3.49 -9.08 -17.40
N PHE A 39 -2.28 -9.58 -17.10
CA PHE A 39 -1.50 -9.06 -15.97
C PHE A 39 -1.22 -7.55 -16.07
N PHE A 40 -1.00 -7.01 -17.26
CA PHE A 40 -0.79 -5.57 -17.41
C PHE A 40 -2.09 -4.77 -17.46
N GLU A 41 -3.22 -5.44 -17.65
CA GLU A 41 -4.53 -4.81 -17.76
C GLU A 41 -5.08 -4.47 -16.37
N GLY A 42 -4.93 -3.20 -15.99
CA GLY A 42 -5.35 -2.70 -14.68
C GLY A 42 -4.22 -2.59 -13.65
N ILE A 43 -2.98 -2.94 -14.01
CA ILE A 43 -1.83 -2.79 -13.10
C ILE A 43 -1.59 -1.33 -12.69
N ILE A 44 -1.84 -0.38 -13.60
CA ILE A 44 -1.78 1.06 -13.30
C ILE A 44 -2.82 1.44 -12.26
N SER A 45 -4.07 0.98 -12.42
CA SER A 45 -5.15 1.23 -11.46
C SER A 45 -4.81 0.62 -10.09
N SER A 46 -4.33 -0.62 -10.06
CA SER A 46 -3.89 -1.30 -8.83
C SER A 46 -2.74 -0.55 -8.14
N LEU A 47 -1.73 -0.10 -8.90
CA LEU A 47 -0.59 0.69 -8.38
C LEU A 47 -0.97 2.10 -7.91
N ILE A 48 -2.19 2.55 -8.16
CA ILE A 48 -2.71 3.81 -7.60
C ILE A 48 -3.58 3.49 -6.37
N ILE A 49 -4.55 2.60 -6.53
CA ILE A 49 -5.55 2.29 -5.49
C ILE A 49 -4.88 1.70 -4.25
N PHE A 50 -4.05 0.65 -4.40
CA PHE A 50 -3.48 -0.02 -3.23
C PHE A 50 -2.47 0.83 -2.46
N PRO A 51 -1.60 1.64 -3.09
CA PRO A 51 -0.79 2.61 -2.34
C PRO A 51 -1.61 3.66 -1.61
N ILE A 52 -2.70 4.17 -2.18
CA ILE A 52 -3.62 5.08 -1.49
C ILE A 52 -4.20 4.41 -0.24
N THR A 53 -4.71 3.17 -0.38
CA THR A 53 -5.17 2.38 0.77
C THR A 53 -4.05 2.11 1.77
N GLY A 54 -2.83 1.89 1.28
CA GLY A 54 -1.62 1.72 2.07
C GLY A 54 -1.26 2.94 2.91
N ILE A 55 -1.56 4.16 2.45
CA ILE A 55 -1.41 5.39 3.26
C ILE A 55 -2.34 5.34 4.48
N PHE A 56 -3.62 5.02 4.28
CA PHE A 56 -4.58 4.89 5.39
C PHE A 56 -4.17 3.78 6.37
N PHE A 57 -3.74 2.63 5.83
CA PHE A 57 -3.23 1.53 6.64
C PHE A 57 -1.99 1.93 7.44
N GLY A 58 -1.01 2.58 6.81
CA GLY A 58 0.19 3.09 7.47
C GLY A 58 -0.12 4.11 8.57
N TYR A 59 -1.12 4.98 8.35
CA TYR A 59 -1.60 5.93 9.35
C TYR A 59 -2.21 5.22 10.57
N PHE A 60 -3.09 4.24 10.33
CA PHE A 60 -3.71 3.44 11.39
C PHE A 60 -2.66 2.67 12.19
N LEU A 61 -1.71 2.03 11.50
CA LEU A 61 -0.62 1.27 12.12
C LEU A 61 0.28 2.16 12.99
N TRP A 62 0.60 3.37 12.53
CA TRP A 62 1.34 4.35 13.30
C TRP A 62 0.59 4.74 14.58
N ASN A 63 -0.69 5.11 14.46
CA ASN A 63 -1.51 5.50 15.60
C ASN A 63 -1.65 4.33 16.61
N SER A 64 -1.76 3.08 16.14
CA SER A 64 -1.80 1.91 17.03
C SER A 64 -0.49 1.70 17.79
N LYS A 65 0.66 1.94 17.16
CA LYS A 65 1.98 1.80 17.82
C LYS A 65 2.27 2.89 18.85
N HIS A 66 1.76 4.11 18.62
CA HIS A 66 1.99 5.27 19.49
C HIS A 66 0.87 5.50 20.51
N LYS A 67 -0.07 4.56 20.62
CA LYS A 67 -1.11 4.54 21.65
C LYS A 67 -0.67 3.84 22.94
N LYS A 68 0.64 3.60 23.13
CA LYS A 68 1.21 3.12 24.38
C LYS A 68 1.67 4.27 25.24
#